data_AF-A0A8X6F8P7-F1
#
_entry.id   AF-A0A8X6F8P7-F1
#
_cell.length_a   1.000
_cell.length_b   1.000
_cell.length_c   1.000
_cell.angle_alpha   90.00
_cell.angle_beta   90.00
_cell.angle_gamma   90.00
#
_symmetry.space_group_name_H-M   'P 1'
#
loop_
_entity.id
_entity.type
_entity.pdbx_description
1 polymer ?
#
loop_
_entity_poly.entity_id
_entity_poly.type
_entity_poly.pdbx_seq_one_letter_code
_entity_poly.pdbx_strand_id
1 'polypeptide(L)' 'MKFLKEIKIDPKVSAVKLAEETSQIISRSVSAETVRNITRQAGYKSRVVRKKPLINLRKQRIRLVFAN' A
#
# COMPACT_ATOMS: atom_id res chain seq x y z
N MET A 1 -3.71 12.89 -6.79
CA MET A 1 -4.83 12.26 -6.06
C MET A 1 -4.36 11.75 -4.71
N LYS A 2 -5.10 12.03 -3.63
CA LYS A 2 -4.64 11.82 -2.24
C LYS A 2 -4.55 10.34 -1.85
N PHE A 3 -5.46 9.49 -2.31
CA PHE A 3 -5.45 8.04 -2.05
C PHE A 3 -4.16 7.34 -2.53
N LEU A 4 -3.52 7.79 -3.61
CA LEU A 4 -2.24 7.22 -4.06
C LEU A 4 -1.09 7.50 -3.07
N LYS A 5 -1.15 8.64 -2.37
CA LYS A 5 -0.17 8.97 -1.32
C LYS A 5 -0.39 8.12 -0.07
N GLU A 6 -1.64 7.88 0.31
CA GLU A 6 -2.01 7.01 1.44
C GLU A 6 -1.60 5.55 1.19
N ILE A 7 -1.84 5.02 -0.01
CA ILE A 7 -1.39 3.67 -0.41
C ILE A 7 0.14 3.53 -0.33
N LYS A 8 0.90 4.61 -0.57
CA LYS A 8 2.37 4.59 -0.46
C LYS A 8 2.84 4.55 1.00
N ILE A 9 2.09 5.17 1.92
CA ILE A 9 2.42 5.21 3.35
C ILE A 9 2.02 3.87 4.00
N ASP A 10 0.79 3.44 3.78
CA ASP A 10 0.28 2.14 4.24
C ASP A 10 -0.35 1.37 3.08
N PRO A 11 0.38 0.40 2.49
CA PRO A 11 -0.14 -0.39 1.38
C PRO A 11 -1.22 -1.40 1.80
N LYS A 12 -1.55 -1.51 3.09
CA LYS A 12 -2.57 -2.44 3.61
C LYS A 12 -3.96 -1.82 3.72
N VAL A 13 -4.10 -0.51 3.49
CA VAL A 13 -5.39 0.16 3.59
C VAL A 13 -6.36 -0.42 2.56
N SER A 14 -7.57 -0.72 3.01
CA SER A 14 -8.62 -1.27 2.15
C SER A 14 -9.18 -0.20 1.21
N ALA A 15 -9.60 -0.61 0.01
CA ALA A 15 -10.23 0.29 -0.94
C ALA A 15 -11.55 0.91 -0.42
N VAL A 16 -12.24 0.23 0.50
CA VAL A 16 -13.48 0.73 1.12
C VAL A 16 -13.18 1.91 2.02
N LYS A 17 -12.17 1.78 2.90
CA LYS A 17 -11.74 2.85 3.79
C LYS A 17 -11.26 4.09 3.02
N LEU A 18 -10.47 3.87 1.96
CA LEU A 18 -10.05 4.96 1.06
C LEU A 18 -11.24 5.64 0.36
N ALA A 19 -12.27 4.88 0.00
CA ALA A 19 -13.47 5.44 -0.63
C ALA A 19 -14.26 6.31 0.36
N GLU A 20 -14.38 5.90 1.62
CA GLU A 20 -15.03 6.68 2.69
C GLU A 20 -14.27 7.99 2.94
N GLU A 21 -12.95 7.93 3.15
CA GLU A 21 -12.10 9.09 3.38
C GLU A 21 -12.15 10.07 2.19
N THR A 22 -12.12 9.53 0.97
CA THR A 22 -12.21 10.35 -0.25
C THR A 22 -13.62 10.96 -0.41
N SER A 23 -14.67 10.22 -0.05
CA SER A 23 -16.05 10.71 -0.15
C SER A 23 -16.31 11.86 0.81
N GLN A 24 -15.75 11.80 2.01
CA GLN A 24 -15.80 12.89 2.99
C GLN A 24 -15.11 14.16 2.49
N ILE A 25 -13.98 14.02 1.78
CA ILE A 25 -13.22 15.16 1.27
C ILE A 25 -13.92 15.82 0.06
N ILE A 26 -14.46 15.02 -0.84
CA ILE A 26 -15.07 15.51 -2.09
C ILE A 26 -16.56 15.86 -1.89
N SER A 27 -17.13 15.53 -0.72
CA SER A 27 -18.57 15.65 -0.41
C SER A 27 -19.45 14.95 -1.47
N ARG A 28 -18.92 13.91 -2.10
CA ARG A 28 -19.60 13.07 -3.10
C ARG A 28 -19.32 11.61 -2.80
N SER A 29 -20.28 10.75 -3.11
CA SER A 29 -20.08 9.31 -2.98
C SER A 29 -19.07 8.82 -4.02
N VAL A 30 -18.04 8.12 -3.52
CA VAL A 30 -17.08 7.40 -4.34
C VAL A 30 -17.27 5.91 -4.10
N SER A 31 -17.46 5.14 -5.17
CA SER A 31 -17.54 3.69 -5.05
C SER A 31 -16.15 3.09 -4.75
N ALA A 32 -16.10 2.02 -3.97
CA ALA A 32 -14.86 1.29 -3.73
C ALA A 32 -14.28 0.70 -5.04
N GLU A 33 -15.12 0.43 -6.04
CA GLU A 33 -14.68 -0.07 -7.34
C GLU A 33 -13.96 1.00 -8.16
N THR A 34 -14.40 2.25 -8.07
CA THR A 34 -13.69 3.40 -8.65
C THR A 34 -12.26 3.49 -8.08
N VAL A 35 -12.10 3.35 -6.76
CA VAL A 35 -10.79 3.36 -6.11
C VAL A 35 -9.92 2.20 -6.60
N ARG A 36 -10.47 0.99 -6.74
CA ARG A 36 -9.75 -0.17 -7.29
C ARG A 36 -9.30 0.05 -8.73
N ASN A 37 -10.16 0.61 -9.58
CA ASN A 37 -9.84 0.88 -10.98
C ASN A 37 -8.70 1.89 -11.11
N ILE A 38 -8.75 2.99 -10.35
CA ILE A 38 -7.67 3.97 -10.39
C ILE A 38 -6.37 3.42 -9.82
N THR A 39 -6.45 2.62 -8.74
CA THR A 39 -5.28 1.94 -8.16
C THR A 39 -4.62 1.00 -9.17
N ARG A 40 -5.43 0.26 -9.94
CA ARG A 40 -4.94 -0.63 -11.01
C ARG A 40 -4.34 0.16 -12.18
N GLN A 41 -4.97 1.27 -12.57
CA GLN A 41 -4.46 2.17 -13.63
C GLN A 41 -3.13 2.81 -13.24
N ALA A 42 -2.95 3.12 -11.94
CA ALA A 42 -1.69 3.61 -11.39
C ALA A 42 -0.61 2.51 -11.28
N GLY A 43 -0.89 1.27 -11.70
CA GLY A 43 0.08 0.17 -11.75
C GLY A 43 0.26 -0.60 -10.43
N TYR A 44 -0.52 -0.29 -9.39
CA TYR A 44 -0.48 -1.03 -8.14
C TYR A 44 -1.20 -2.38 -8.29
N LYS A 45 -0.57 -3.44 -7.76
CA LYS A 45 -1.12 -4.79 -7.73
C LYS A 45 -1.68 -5.10 -6.36
N SER A 46 -2.75 -5.88 -6.29
CA SER A 46 -3.38 -6.36 -5.04
C SER A 46 -2.53 -7.37 -4.25
N ARG A 47 -1.25 -7.54 -4.61
CA ARG A 47 -0.38 -8.55 -4.00
C ARG A 47 0.03 -8.11 -2.61
N VAL A 48 -0.40 -8.86 -1.60
CA VAL A 48 0.00 -8.65 -0.22
C VAL A 48 1.52 -8.84 -0.09
N VAL A 49 2.17 -7.87 0.55
CA VAL A 49 3.61 -7.93 0.84
C VAL A 49 3.88 -9.13 1.75
N ARG A 50 4.83 -9.98 1.37
CA ARG A 50 5.26 -11.10 2.22
C ARG A 50 5.96 -10.54 3.46
N LYS A 51 5.63 -11.08 4.64
CA LYS A 51 6.31 -10.71 5.88
C LYS A 51 7.80 -10.99 5.73
N LYS A 52 8.63 -9.95 5.79
CA LYS A 52 10.09 -10.11 5.86
C LYS A 52 10.42 -10.67 7.25
N PRO A 53 11.25 -11.71 7.36
CA PRO A 53 11.68 -12.19 8.68
C PRO A 53 12.35 -11.05 9.43
N LEU A 54 12.01 -10.89 10.71
CA LEU A 54 12.65 -9.89 11.56
C LEU A 54 14.08 -10.37 11.84
N ILE A 55 15.06 -9.69 11.24
CA ILE A 55 16.48 -10.01 11.37
C ILE A 55 17.13 -8.86 12.14
N ASN A 56 17.83 -9.16 13.24
CA ASN A 56 18.66 -8.17 13.93
C ASN A 56 19.72 -7.62 12.97
N LEU A 57 20.02 -6.31 13.06
CA LEU A 57 21.10 -5.63 12.32
C LEU A 57 22.41 -6.43 12.23
N ARG A 58 22.84 -7.08 13.32
CA ARG A 58 24.06 -7.94 13.30
C ARG A 58 23.93 -9.09 12.31
N LYS A 59 22.80 -9.82 12.35
CA LYS A 59 22.52 -10.94 11.44
C LYS A 59 22.31 -10.46 10.00
N GLN A 60 21.77 -9.24 9.81
CA GLN A 60 21.64 -8.63 8.49
C GLN A 60 23.01 -8.35 7.86
N ARG A 61 23.96 -7.79 8.62
CA ARG A 61 25.34 -7.59 8.14
C ARG A 61 26.01 -8.90 7.76
N ILE A 62 25.92 -9.93 8.60
CA ILE A 62 26.51 -11.26 8.31
C ILE A 62 25.95 -11.83 7.00
N ARG A 63 24.64 -11.72 6.78
CA ARG A 63 24.01 -12.19 5.53
C ARG A 63 24.42 -11.39 4.30
N LEU A 64 24.63 -10.08 4.44
CA LEU A 64 25.12 -9.24 3.36
C LEU A 64 26.56 -9.61 2.98
N VAL A 65 27.43 -9.84 3.98
CA VAL A 65 28.81 -10.28 3.74
C VAL A 65 28.85 -11.66 3.10
N PHE A 66 27.98 -12.59 3.52
CA PHE A 66 27.91 -13.93 2.91
C PHE A 66 27.41 -13.92 1.45
N ALA A 67 26.56 -12.95 1.08
CA ALA A 67 26.00 -12.87 -0.26
C ALA A 67 26.90 -12.14 -1.27
N ASN A 68 27.89 -11.38 -0.77
CA ASN A 68 28.92 -10.70 -1.56
C ASN A 68 30.14 -11.62 -1.73
#